data_AF-A0A9Q0VYH6-F1
#
_entry.id   AF-A0A9Q0VYH6-F1
#
_cell.length_a   1.000
_cell.length_b   1.000
_cell.length_c   1.000
_cell.angle_alpha   90.00
_cell.angle_beta   90.00
_cell.angle_gamma   90.00
#
_symmetry.space_group_name_H-M   'P 1'
#
loop_
_entity.id
_entity.type
_entity.pdbx_description
1 polymer ?
#
loop_
_entity_poly.entity_id
_entity_poly.type
_entity_poly.pdbx_seq_one_letter_code
_entity_poly.pdbx_strand_id
1 'polypeptide(L)'
;MFPRGNRHSSVCHLCVEAIMKGLADPGNTDFDKHMAEHQATLDKLNKQYSDLLKELDAEKQRGKELEELEKTRGKSLLDAPIDDVNLHELEIMRKSLEELKVNILKQMEKISVDNKNPSTSSASNIAAFINPSASNTAKGSSSANINDDDDGHRR
;
A
#
# COMPACT_ATOMS: atom_id res chain seq x y z
N MET A 1 13.84 -23.28 22.95
CA MET A 1 15.20 -22.72 23.13
C MET A 1 15.44 -21.73 22.00
N PHE A 2 15.34 -20.42 22.27
CA PHE A 2 15.48 -19.39 21.24
C PHE A 2 16.94 -18.94 21.13
N PRO A 3 17.52 -18.86 19.93
CA PRO A 3 18.89 -18.37 19.78
C PRO A 3 18.96 -16.87 20.09
N ARG A 4 19.71 -16.53 21.16
CA ARG A 4 20.31 -15.21 21.38
C ARG A 4 21.52 -15.18 20.44
N GLY A 5 21.73 -14.22 19.55
CA GLY A 5 21.55 -12.78 19.67
C GLY A 5 22.92 -12.19 19.34
N ASN A 6 23.13 -11.74 18.10
CA ASN A 6 24.30 -10.91 17.78
C ASN A 6 24.00 -10.01 16.57
N ARG A 7 23.58 -8.78 16.84
CA ARG A 7 23.43 -7.70 15.84
C ARG A 7 23.95 -6.36 16.34
N HIS A 8 24.91 -6.37 17.28
CA HIS A 8 25.41 -5.14 17.92
C HIS A 8 26.91 -4.89 17.72
N SER A 9 27.63 -5.76 17.01
CA SER A 9 29.08 -5.55 16.81
C SER A 9 29.46 -4.94 15.46
N SER A 10 28.60 -4.85 14.44
CA SER A 10 29.07 -4.47 13.09
C SER A 10 29.35 -2.97 12.91
N VAL A 11 28.52 -2.09 13.49
CA VAL A 11 28.70 -0.63 13.33
C VAL A 11 29.91 -0.13 14.09
N CYS A 12 30.10 -0.60 15.33
CA CYS A 12 31.31 -0.29 16.09
C CYS A 12 32.56 -0.88 15.42
N HIS A 13 32.45 -2.08 14.83
CA HIS A 13 33.59 -2.72 14.18
C HIS A 13 34.03 -1.99 12.90
N LEU A 14 33.09 -1.54 12.06
CA LEU A 14 33.41 -0.78 10.84
C LEU A 14 34.07 0.57 11.17
N CYS A 15 33.56 1.30 12.18
CA CYS A 15 34.18 2.56 12.60
C CYS A 15 35.58 2.35 13.19
N VAL A 16 35.77 1.33 14.03
CA VAL A 16 37.08 1.03 14.64
C VAL A 16 38.10 0.60 13.58
N GLU A 17 37.69 -0.22 12.61
CA GLU A 17 38.56 -0.65 11.49
C GLU A 17 38.97 0.53 10.59
N ALA A 18 38.06 1.45 10.30
CA ALA A 18 38.36 2.67 9.55
C ALA A 18 39.32 3.62 10.30
N ILE A 19 39.17 3.77 11.62
CA ILE A 19 40.08 4.57 12.47
C ILE A 19 41.49 3.95 12.47
N MET A 20 41.60 2.63 12.66
CA MET A 20 42.89 1.94 12.63
C MET A 20 43.60 2.11 11.28
N LYS A 21 42.84 2.05 10.18
CA LYS A 21 43.38 2.22 8.83
C LYS A 21 43.81 3.66 8.55
N GLY A 22 43.09 4.66 9.07
CA GLY A 22 43.48 6.09 8.97
C GLY A 22 44.70 6.47 9.81
N LEU A 23 44.92 5.80 10.95
CA LEU A 23 46.14 5.99 11.75
C LEU A 23 47.38 5.34 11.10
N ALA A 24 47.18 4.26 10.34
CA ALA A 24 48.24 3.60 9.58
C ALA A 24 48.62 4.35 8.29
N ASP A 25 47.68 5.08 7.68
CA ASP A 25 47.88 5.93 6.50
C ASP A 25 47.16 7.28 6.68
N PRO A 26 47.90 8.37 6.98
CA PRO A 26 47.32 9.71 7.19
C PRO A 26 46.59 10.30 5.97
N GLY A 27 46.75 9.71 4.78
CA GLY A 27 46.03 10.11 3.57
C GLY A 27 44.68 9.41 3.37
N ASN A 28 44.31 8.46 4.23
CA ASN A 28 43.11 7.65 4.03
C ASN A 28 41.83 8.36 4.49
N THR A 29 40.93 8.65 3.54
CA THR A 29 39.64 9.34 3.75
C THR A 29 38.46 8.38 3.98
N ASP A 30 38.69 7.07 4.05
CA ASP A 30 37.64 6.05 4.25
C ASP A 30 36.80 6.32 5.51
N PHE A 31 37.41 6.82 6.58
CA PHE A 31 36.73 7.16 7.82
C PHE A 31 35.78 8.35 7.66
N ASP A 32 36.24 9.44 7.04
CA ASP A 32 35.42 10.63 6.80
C ASP A 32 34.23 10.30 5.90
N LYS A 33 34.47 9.46 4.88
CA LYS A 33 33.41 8.96 4.00
C LYS A 33 32.39 8.13 4.77
N HIS A 34 32.83 7.19 5.60
CA HIS A 34 31.94 6.35 6.40
C HIS A 34 31.11 7.18 7.40
N MET A 35 31.73 8.17 8.05
CA MET A 35 31.04 9.09 8.96
C MET A 35 30.02 9.96 8.22
N ALA A 36 30.34 10.45 7.02
CA ALA A 36 29.41 11.19 6.18
C ALA A 36 28.23 10.33 5.73
N GLU A 37 28.46 9.07 5.33
CA GLU A 37 27.41 8.11 4.96
C GLU A 37 26.50 7.79 6.16
N HIS A 38 27.09 7.62 7.35
CA HIS A 38 26.34 7.40 8.59
C HIS A 38 25.47 8.60 8.93
N GLN A 39 26.03 9.81 8.86
CA GLN A 39 25.30 11.05 9.13
C GLN A 39 24.16 11.25 8.12
N ALA A 40 24.42 11.03 6.83
CA ALA A 40 23.38 11.12 5.79
C ALA A 40 22.24 10.12 6.04
N THR A 41 22.56 8.93 6.55
CA THR A 41 21.56 7.92 6.91
C THR A 41 20.72 8.36 8.10
N LEU A 42 21.34 8.94 9.13
CA LEU A 42 20.64 9.50 10.29
C LEU A 42 19.74 10.68 9.89
N ASP A 43 20.24 11.60 9.07
CA ASP A 43 19.48 12.76 8.61
C ASP A 43 18.27 12.33 7.77
N LYS A 44 18.46 11.33 6.89
CA LYS A 44 17.37 10.73 6.13
C LYS A 44 16.32 10.13 7.07
N LEU A 45 16.74 9.36 8.07
CA LEU A 45 15.81 8.72 9.00
C LEU A 45 15.06 9.75 9.85
N ASN A 46 15.75 10.78 10.34
CA ASN A 46 15.15 11.88 11.08
C ASN A 46 14.13 12.64 10.23
N LYS A 47 14.43 12.86 8.94
CA LYS A 47 13.49 13.47 8.00
C LYS A 47 12.25 12.60 7.82
N GLN A 48 12.42 11.30 7.57
CA GLN A 48 11.30 10.37 7.45
C GLN A 48 10.45 10.35 8.72
N TYR A 49 11.08 10.28 9.89
CA TYR A 49 10.38 10.35 11.17
C TYR A 49 9.57 11.63 11.34
N SER A 50 10.18 12.78 11.04
CA SER A 50 9.50 14.08 11.14
C SER A 50 8.35 14.20 10.14
N ASP A 51 8.51 13.68 8.92
CA ASP A 51 7.47 13.69 7.90
C ASP A 51 6.29 12.80 8.32
N LEU A 52 6.55 11.59 8.83
CA LEU A 52 5.50 10.71 9.38
C LEU A 52 4.80 11.32 10.59
N LEU A 53 5.54 12.00 11.47
CA LEU A 53 4.96 12.65 12.65
C LEU A 53 3.98 13.76 12.25
N LYS A 54 4.33 14.56 11.24
CA LYS A 54 3.43 15.60 10.70
C LYS A 54 2.18 14.99 10.09
N GLU A 55 2.30 13.91 9.32
CA GLU A 55 1.16 13.21 8.72
C GLU A 55 0.23 12.66 9.80
N LEU A 56 0.80 12.03 10.83
CA LEU A 56 0.04 11.52 11.97
C LEU A 56 -0.71 12.63 12.71
N ASP A 57 -0.06 13.76 12.96
CA ASP A 57 -0.70 14.87 13.66
C ASP A 57 -1.77 15.55 12.79
N ALA A 58 -1.58 15.62 11.48
CA ALA A 58 -2.62 16.06 10.55
C ALA A 58 -3.84 15.12 10.57
N GLU A 59 -3.63 13.80 10.56
CA GLU A 59 -4.74 12.84 10.62
C GLU A 59 -5.45 12.85 11.98
N LYS A 60 -4.72 13.03 13.09
CA LYS A 60 -5.33 13.26 14.41
C LYS A 60 -6.19 14.52 14.42
N GLN A 61 -5.70 15.61 13.82
CA GLN A 61 -6.43 16.87 13.76
C GLN A 61 -7.69 16.74 12.91
N ARG A 62 -7.60 16.07 11.76
CA ARG A 62 -8.75 15.69 10.93
C ARG A 62 -9.75 14.84 11.71
N GLY A 63 -9.27 13.88 12.51
CA GLY A 63 -10.11 13.06 13.38
C GLY A 63 -10.87 13.89 14.42
N LYS A 64 -10.20 14.85 15.07
CA LYS A 64 -10.86 15.79 16.01
C LYS A 64 -11.91 16.66 15.32
N GLU A 65 -11.60 17.16 14.13
CA GLU A 65 -12.56 17.96 13.34
C GLU A 65 -13.80 17.15 12.96
N LEU A 66 -13.61 15.86 12.61
CA LEU A 66 -14.73 14.96 12.33
C LEU A 66 -15.57 14.68 13.58
N GLU A 67 -14.93 14.47 14.73
CA GLU A 67 -15.62 14.26 16.01
C GLU A 67 -16.44 15.50 16.43
N GLU A 68 -15.88 16.70 16.26
CA GLU A 68 -16.60 17.96 16.53
C GLU A 68 -17.74 18.17 15.51
N LEU A 69 -17.55 17.80 14.24
CA LEU A 69 -18.63 17.83 13.26
C LEU A 69 -19.77 16.87 13.64
N GLU A 70 -19.45 15.68 14.14
CA GLU A 70 -20.45 14.72 14.61
C GLU A 70 -21.24 15.28 15.81
N LYS A 71 -20.55 15.88 16.80
CA LYS A 71 -21.20 16.52 17.95
C LYS A 71 -22.10 17.69 17.55
N THR A 72 -21.70 18.49 16.55
CA THR A 72 -22.45 19.68 16.12
C THR A 72 -23.59 19.37 15.16
N ARG A 73 -23.47 18.30 14.35
CA ARG A 73 -24.48 17.91 13.34
C ARG A 73 -25.71 17.21 13.94
N GLY A 74 -25.65 16.80 15.21
CA GLY A 74 -26.70 16.02 15.85
C GLY A 74 -26.80 14.61 15.25
N LYS A 75 -27.77 13.80 15.72
CA LYS A 75 -27.99 12.44 15.19
C LYS A 75 -28.24 12.53 13.68
N SER A 76 -27.34 11.95 12.89
CA SER A 76 -27.52 11.92 11.44
C SER A 76 -28.75 11.06 11.11
N LEU A 77 -29.50 11.40 10.06
CA LEU A 77 -30.62 10.56 9.59
C LEU A 77 -30.16 9.14 9.20
N LEU A 78 -28.88 8.97 8.90
CA LEU A 78 -28.27 7.66 8.60
C LEU A 78 -28.04 6.82 9.86
N ASP A 79 -27.86 7.46 11.02
CA ASP A 79 -27.61 6.79 12.31
C ASP A 79 -28.87 6.68 13.17
N ALA A 80 -30.00 7.22 12.71
CA ALA A 80 -31.27 7.16 13.41
C ALA A 80 -31.89 5.74 13.30
N PRO A 81 -32.47 5.20 14.39
CA PRO A 81 -33.24 3.97 14.33
C PRO A 81 -34.37 4.06 13.30
N ILE A 82 -34.70 2.95 12.61
CA ILE A 82 -35.74 2.95 11.58
C ILE A 82 -37.12 3.39 12.10
N ASP A 83 -37.39 3.11 13.37
CA ASP A 83 -38.64 3.47 14.05
C ASP A 83 -38.76 4.99 14.30
N ASP A 84 -37.64 5.71 14.29
CA ASP A 84 -37.55 7.14 14.55
C ASP A 84 -37.52 7.99 13.25
N VAL A 85 -37.44 7.35 12.07
CA VAL A 85 -37.35 8.04 10.77
C VAL A 85 -38.69 7.95 10.02
N ASN A 86 -39.22 9.08 9.58
CA ASN A 86 -40.49 9.10 8.85
C ASN A 86 -40.31 8.86 7.34
N LEU A 87 -41.41 8.55 6.65
CA LEU A 87 -41.40 8.25 5.21
C LEU A 87 -40.82 9.40 4.36
N HIS A 88 -41.07 10.65 4.75
CA HIS A 88 -40.58 11.81 4.02
C HIS A 88 -39.06 11.95 4.14
N GLU A 89 -38.51 11.75 5.34
CA GLU A 89 -37.07 11.73 5.59
C GLU A 89 -36.39 10.59 4.82
N LEU A 90 -36.99 9.40 4.79
CA LEU A 90 -36.50 8.28 3.97
C LEU A 90 -36.47 8.61 2.48
N GLU A 91 -37.50 9.29 1.97
CA GLU A 91 -37.57 9.74 0.58
C GLU A 91 -36.47 10.77 0.27
N ILE A 92 -36.23 11.72 1.17
CA ILE A 92 -35.13 12.69 1.05
C ILE A 92 -33.79 11.95 1.00
N MET A 93 -33.57 11.03 1.95
CA MET A 93 -32.33 10.27 2.06
C MET A 93 -32.07 9.41 0.82
N ARG A 94 -33.12 8.76 0.30
CA ARG A 94 -33.06 8.02 -0.97
C ARG A 94 -32.61 8.89 -2.13
N LYS A 95 -33.20 10.08 -2.28
CA LYS A 95 -32.85 11.02 -3.36
C LYS A 95 -31.41 11.50 -3.24
N SER A 96 -30.97 11.86 -2.03
CA SER A 96 -29.58 12.28 -1.78
C SER A 96 -28.58 11.17 -2.08
N LEU A 97 -28.88 9.92 -1.74
CA LEU A 97 -28.01 8.78 -2.06
C LEU A 97 -27.96 8.50 -3.58
N GLU A 98 -29.08 8.63 -4.29
CA GLU A 98 -29.07 8.47 -5.75
C GLU A 98 -28.26 9.58 -6.43
N GLU A 99 -28.38 10.83 -5.97
CA GLU A 99 -27.55 11.94 -6.45
C GLU A 99 -26.06 11.70 -6.18
N LEU A 100 -25.71 11.25 -4.97
CA LEU A 100 -24.33 10.91 -4.62
C LEU A 100 -23.77 9.81 -5.53
N LYS A 101 -24.55 8.76 -5.78
CA LYS A 101 -24.17 7.67 -6.70
C LYS A 101 -23.89 8.20 -8.11
N VAL A 102 -24.76 9.05 -8.64
CA VAL A 102 -24.55 9.70 -9.96
C VAL A 102 -23.26 10.52 -9.96
N ASN A 103 -22.98 11.25 -8.88
CA ASN A 103 -21.76 12.06 -8.76
C ASN A 103 -20.50 11.20 -8.68
N ILE A 104 -20.52 10.08 -7.97
CA ILE A 104 -19.41 9.11 -7.92
C ILE A 104 -19.14 8.53 -9.29
N LEU A 105 -20.18 8.11 -10.02
CA LEU A 105 -20.03 7.58 -11.38
C LEU A 105 -19.40 8.61 -12.33
N LYS A 106 -19.85 9.88 -12.26
CA LYS A 106 -19.24 10.98 -13.02
C LYS A 106 -17.76 11.20 -12.67
N GLN A 107 -17.39 11.13 -11.39
CA GLN A 107 -15.98 11.24 -10.99
C GLN A 107 -15.14 10.07 -11.49
N MET A 108 -15.67 8.85 -11.44
CA MET A 108 -14.98 7.67 -11.98
C MET A 108 -14.77 7.78 -13.49
N GLU A 109 -15.76 8.26 -14.24
CA GLU A 109 -15.62 8.54 -15.68
C GLU A 109 -14.54 9.60 -15.93
N LYS A 110 -14.55 10.71 -15.18
CA LYS A 110 -13.52 11.75 -15.27
C LYS A 110 -12.11 11.21 -15.04
N ILE A 111 -11.90 10.44 -13.96
CA ILE A 111 -10.59 9.84 -13.65
C ILE A 111 -10.16 8.86 -14.77
N SER A 112 -11.10 8.09 -15.32
CA SER A 112 -10.83 7.14 -16.41
C SER A 112 -10.46 7.84 -17.73
N VAL A 113 -11.02 9.03 -17.99
CA VAL A 113 -10.67 9.88 -19.13
C VAL A 113 -9.30 10.54 -18.93
N ASP A 114 -9.03 11.05 -17.72
CA ASP A 114 -7.76 11.70 -17.38
C ASP A 114 -6.57 10.71 -17.43
N ASN A 115 -6.82 9.41 -17.21
CA ASN A 115 -5.80 8.34 -17.28
C ASN A 115 -5.51 7.81 -18.70
N LYS A 116 -6.10 8.39 -19.77
CA LYS A 116 -5.78 8.06 -21.18
C LYS A 116 -4.58 8.84 -21.73
N ASN A 117 -3.98 9.70 -20.91
CA ASN A 117 -2.64 10.25 -21.09
C ASN A 117 -1.64 9.25 -20.46
N PRO A 118 -0.73 8.63 -21.23
CA PRO A 118 0.25 7.72 -20.66
C PRO A 118 1.43 8.54 -20.10
N SER A 119 1.53 8.64 -18.79
CA SER A 119 2.80 8.90 -18.12
C SER A 119 2.91 8.07 -16.85
N THR A 120 3.61 6.95 -17.03
CA THR A 120 4.37 6.16 -16.04
C THR A 120 3.61 5.52 -14.87
N SER A 121 3.44 4.22 -15.04
CA SER A 121 2.92 3.19 -14.15
C SER A 121 3.62 3.03 -12.80
N SER A 122 2.81 2.83 -11.74
CA SER A 122 3.10 1.86 -10.67
C SER A 122 1.79 1.38 -10.03
N ALA A 123 1.04 0.54 -10.75
CA ALA A 123 -0.17 -0.11 -10.24
C ALA A 123 -0.04 -1.64 -10.35
N SER A 124 1.03 -2.20 -9.79
CA SER A 124 1.07 -3.62 -9.43
C SER A 124 0.74 -3.66 -7.94
N ASN A 125 -0.48 -4.06 -7.56
CA ASN A 125 -0.83 -4.74 -6.29
C ASN A 125 -2.35 -4.83 -6.02
N ILE A 126 -3.23 -4.14 -6.75
CA ILE A 126 -4.67 -4.13 -6.41
C ILE A 126 -5.39 -5.42 -6.84
N ALA A 127 -4.85 -6.18 -7.81
CA ALA A 127 -5.52 -7.35 -8.38
C ALA A 127 -5.69 -8.54 -7.41
N ALA A 128 -4.96 -8.57 -6.29
CA ALA A 128 -5.00 -9.70 -5.35
C ALA A 128 -6.17 -9.65 -4.34
N PHE A 129 -6.85 -8.50 -4.19
CA PHE A 129 -7.84 -8.33 -3.11
C PHE A 129 -9.28 -8.69 -3.50
N ILE A 130 -9.58 -8.83 -4.79
CA ILE A 130 -10.98 -8.81 -5.26
C ILE A 130 -11.56 -10.20 -5.59
N ASN A 131 -10.77 -11.28 -5.70
CA ASN A 131 -11.35 -12.60 -5.99
C ASN A 131 -10.54 -13.78 -5.42
N PRO A 132 -11.02 -14.48 -4.37
CA PRO A 132 -10.42 -15.72 -3.91
C PRO A 132 -10.96 -16.98 -4.61
N SER A 133 -11.72 -16.87 -5.70
CA SER A 133 -12.37 -18.03 -6.31
C SER A 133 -12.34 -18.01 -7.84
N ALA A 134 -11.16 -18.19 -8.43
CA ALA A 134 -11.00 -18.72 -9.78
C ALA A 134 -9.51 -19.01 -10.06
N SER A 135 -8.99 -20.12 -9.52
CA SER A 135 -7.72 -20.67 -9.99
C SER A 135 -7.97 -22.03 -10.64
N ASN A 136 -7.73 -22.05 -11.96
CA ASN A 136 -7.22 -23.17 -12.77
C ASN A 136 -8.23 -23.92 -13.65
N THR A 137 -8.39 -23.44 -14.89
CA THR A 137 -8.50 -24.32 -16.08
C THR A 137 -7.66 -23.74 -17.22
N ALA A 138 -6.39 -24.16 -17.30
CA ALA A 138 -5.54 -23.87 -18.44
C ALA A 138 -5.91 -24.80 -19.61
N LYS A 139 -6.30 -24.20 -20.74
CA LYS A 139 -6.50 -24.83 -22.05
C LYS A 139 -5.19 -25.39 -22.60
N GLY A 140 -5.24 -26.61 -23.15
CA GLY A 140 -4.31 -27.11 -24.16
C GLY A 140 -5.11 -27.59 -25.37
N SER A 141 -5.05 -26.84 -26.46
CA SER A 141 -5.68 -27.15 -27.74
C SER A 141 -4.85 -28.18 -28.53
N SER A 142 -5.49 -29.12 -29.23
CA SER A 142 -5.23 -29.40 -30.66
C SER A 142 -6.13 -30.54 -31.18
N SER A 143 -6.53 -30.41 -32.44
CA SER A 143 -7.56 -31.12 -33.20
C SER A 143 -7.21 -32.56 -33.65
N ALA A 144 -8.26 -33.33 -33.89
CA ALA A 144 -8.31 -34.75 -34.27
C ALA A 144 -7.78 -35.10 -35.68
N ASN A 145 -7.35 -36.37 -35.83
CA ASN A 145 -7.62 -37.32 -36.94
C ASN A 145 -7.09 -38.70 -36.51
N ILE A 146 -7.93 -39.70 -36.20
CA ILE A 146 -8.47 -40.75 -37.10
C ILE A 146 -7.38 -41.58 -37.79
N ASN A 147 -7.04 -42.75 -37.23
CA ASN A 147 -7.32 -44.07 -37.82
C ASN A 147 -6.79 -45.22 -36.95
N ASP A 148 -7.59 -46.27 -36.89
CA ASP A 148 -7.29 -47.62 -36.42
C ASP A 148 -6.08 -48.24 -37.13
N ASP A 149 -5.42 -49.18 -36.45
CA ASP A 149 -4.69 -50.38 -36.94
C ASP A 149 -3.67 -50.73 -35.85
N ASP A 150 -3.97 -51.70 -34.98
CA ASP A 150 -3.76 -53.15 -35.16
C ASP A 150 -2.28 -53.58 -35.04
N ASP A 151 -2.11 -54.73 -34.40
CA ASP A 151 -0.88 -55.46 -34.11
C ASP A 151 0.13 -54.80 -33.14
N GLY A 152 0.51 -55.41 -32.02
CA GLY A 152 0.87 -56.82 -31.86
C GLY A 152 2.37 -56.91 -31.59
N HIS A 153 2.76 -57.85 -30.72
CA HIS A 153 4.13 -58.18 -30.25
C HIS A 153 4.54 -57.40 -28.97
N ARG A 154 4.63 -58.00 -27.77
CA ARG A 154 5.12 -59.32 -27.33
C ARG A 154 6.54 -59.59 -27.82
N ARG A 155 7.53 -59.16 -27.04
CA ARG A 155 8.40 -60.01 -26.20
C ARG A 155 9.50 -59.18 -25.55
#